data_AF-A0A2D6BK44-F1
#
_entry.id   AF-A0A2D6BK44-F1
#
_cell.length_a   1.000
_cell.length_b   1.000
_cell.length_c   1.000
_cell.angle_alpha   90.00
_cell.angle_beta   90.00
_cell.angle_gamma   90.00
#
_symmetry.space_group_name_H-M   'P 1'
#
loop_
_entity.id
_entity.type
_entity.pdbx_description
1 polymer ?
#
loop_
_entity_poly.entity_id
_entity_poly.type
_entity_poly.pdbx_seq_one_letter_code
_entity_poly.pdbx_strand_id
1 'polypeptide(L)'
;MDENRPPLSGAARAGLWLGAFGWLIGLCAVTGPDTLAFAGPLAGGASLTVACALAIEAIWRHAARPQLALPGAIWCAAAAVAAYYGLIVEPSVRAVPELVDRLAPYGVSFGLPPQWAAVALLVGLPLLLAGLHRSEPVAAE
;
A
#
# COMPACT_ATOMS: atom_id res chain seq x y z
N MET A 1 24.50 13.19 -10.42
CA MET A 1 23.28 12.70 -9.75
C MET A 1 22.69 13.88 -9.02
N ASP A 2 21.53 14.39 -9.43
CA ASP A 2 20.85 15.45 -8.68
C ASP A 2 20.27 14.86 -7.40
N GLU A 3 21.01 14.95 -6.31
CA GLU A 3 20.55 14.59 -4.96
C GLU A 3 19.51 15.59 -4.40
N ASN A 4 19.15 16.62 -5.17
CA ASN A 4 18.39 17.79 -4.71
C ASN A 4 16.92 17.81 -5.15
N ARG A 5 16.28 16.65 -5.38
CA ARG A 5 14.82 16.69 -5.54
C ARG A 5 14.17 17.03 -4.20
N PRO A 6 13.27 18.03 -4.16
CA PRO A 6 12.57 18.34 -2.93
C PRO A 6 11.82 17.09 -2.45
N PRO A 7 11.69 16.89 -1.13
CA PRO A 7 10.87 15.80 -0.62
C PRO A 7 9.46 15.88 -1.21
N LEU A 8 8.76 14.74 -1.26
CA LEU A 8 7.33 14.73 -1.60
C LEU A 8 6.63 15.85 -0.84
N SER A 9 5.74 16.58 -1.53
CA SER A 9 5.03 17.70 -0.91
C SER A 9 4.44 17.27 0.42
N GLY A 10 4.38 18.18 1.40
CA GLY A 10 3.85 17.87 2.73
C GLY A 10 2.48 17.19 2.66
N ALA A 11 1.66 17.54 1.67
CA ALA A 11 0.37 16.93 1.39
C ALA A 11 0.46 15.45 0.92
N ALA A 12 1.40 15.09 0.04
CA ALA A 12 1.57 13.71 -0.43
C ALA A 12 2.11 12.79 0.68
N ARG A 13 3.05 13.29 1.49
CA ARG A 13 3.51 12.58 2.70
C ARG A 13 2.36 12.43 3.69
N ALA A 14 1.65 13.51 3.99
CA ALA A 14 0.51 13.48 4.90
C ALA A 14 -0.58 12.52 4.41
N GLY A 15 -0.87 12.45 3.11
CA GLY A 15 -1.83 11.51 2.52
C GLY A 15 -1.43 10.05 2.69
N LEU A 16 -0.15 9.71 2.47
CA LEU A 16 0.38 8.35 2.69
C LEU A 16 0.30 7.95 4.16
N TRP A 17 0.66 8.87 5.06
CA TRP A 17 0.56 8.65 6.50
C TRP A 17 -0.90 8.59 6.97
N LEU A 18 -1.79 9.45 6.48
CA LEU A 18 -3.23 9.42 6.78
C LEU A 18 -3.89 8.12 6.31
N GLY A 19 -3.49 7.59 5.14
CA GLY A 19 -3.93 6.27 4.68
C GLY A 19 -3.46 5.16 5.61
N ALA A 20 -2.18 5.17 6.00
CA ALA A 20 -1.59 4.19 6.91
C ALA A 20 -2.23 4.20 8.30
N PHE A 21 -2.35 5.38 8.90
CA PHE A 21 -2.94 5.56 10.22
C PHE A 21 -4.46 5.36 10.18
N GLY A 22 -5.14 5.77 9.11
CA GLY A 22 -6.57 5.51 8.92
C GLY A 22 -6.90 4.03 8.85
N TRP A 23 -6.04 3.24 8.18
CA TRP A 23 -6.18 1.78 8.14
C TRP A 23 -5.98 1.15 9.53
N LEU A 24 -4.95 1.59 10.27
CA LEU A 24 -4.69 1.10 11.64
C LEU A 24 -5.76 1.50 12.64
N ILE A 25 -6.22 2.75 12.60
CA ILE A 25 -7.29 3.25 13.48
C ILE A 25 -8.60 2.53 13.16
N GLY A 26 -8.92 2.36 11.87
CA GLY A 26 -10.10 1.62 11.43
C GLY A 26 -10.07 0.19 11.97
N LEU A 27 -8.97 -0.55 11.77
CA LEU A 27 -8.86 -1.94 12.22
C LEU A 27 -8.85 -2.07 13.76
N CYS A 28 -8.15 -1.17 14.47
CA CYS A 28 -8.16 -1.14 15.94
C CYS A 28 -9.54 -0.80 16.52
N ALA A 29 -10.27 0.12 15.91
CA ALA A 29 -11.60 0.52 16.35
C ALA A 29 -12.60 -0.64 16.25
N VAL A 30 -12.46 -1.51 15.25
CA VAL A 30 -13.36 -2.67 15.12
C VAL A 30 -12.93 -3.88 15.94
N THR A 31 -11.62 -4.06 16.15
CA THR A 31 -11.08 -5.22 16.88
C THR A 31 -11.12 -5.03 18.40
N GLY A 32 -11.15 -3.80 18.93
CA GLY A 32 -11.45 -3.47 20.32
C GLY A 32 -10.98 -4.50 21.37
N PRO A 33 -11.89 -5.28 21.99
CA PRO A 33 -11.56 -6.27 23.03
C PRO A 33 -10.73 -7.47 22.55
N ASP A 34 -10.69 -7.73 21.25
CA ASP A 34 -10.00 -8.85 20.61
C ASP A 34 -8.59 -8.46 20.10
N THR A 35 -8.10 -7.27 20.49
CA THR A 35 -6.83 -6.68 19.99
C THR A 35 -5.61 -7.58 20.16
N LEU A 36 -5.57 -8.45 21.18
CA LEU A 36 -4.47 -9.40 21.36
C LEU A 36 -4.46 -10.51 20.29
N ALA A 37 -5.64 -10.99 19.87
CA ALA A 37 -5.75 -11.98 18.79
C ALA A 37 -5.38 -11.38 17.43
N PHE A 38 -5.59 -10.08 17.25
CA PHE A 38 -5.28 -9.35 16.02
C PHE A 38 -3.95 -8.59 16.06
N ALA A 39 -3.18 -8.68 17.15
CA ALA A 39 -1.92 -7.95 17.30
C ALA A 39 -0.91 -8.28 16.19
N GLY A 40 -0.82 -9.55 15.79
CA GLY A 40 0.03 -9.99 14.68
C GLY A 40 -0.37 -9.37 13.33
N PRO A 41 -1.61 -9.55 12.87
CA PRO A 41 -2.13 -8.89 11.67
C PRO A 41 -2.04 -7.35 11.70
N LEU A 42 -2.27 -6.72 12.85
CA LEU A 42 -2.14 -5.27 13.01
C LEU A 42 -0.68 -4.81 12.84
N ALA A 43 0.25 -5.49 13.51
CA ALA A 43 1.68 -5.17 13.41
C ALA A 43 2.23 -5.42 11.99
N GLY A 44 1.79 -6.50 11.34
CA GLY A 44 2.16 -6.81 9.96
C GLY A 44 1.66 -5.75 8.97
N GLY A 45 0.39 -5.36 9.07
CA GLY A 45 -0.19 -4.32 8.21
C GLY A 45 0.42 -2.93 8.45
N ALA A 46 0.75 -2.58 9.72
CA ALA A 46 1.49 -1.36 10.05
C ALA A 46 2.87 -1.34 9.39
N SER A 47 3.62 -2.44 9.55
CA SER A 47 4.97 -2.59 9.00
C SER A 47 4.96 -2.51 7.47
N LEU A 48 3.98 -3.17 6.83
CA LEU A 48 3.80 -3.13 5.39
C LEU A 48 3.54 -1.70 4.90
N THR A 49 2.68 -0.95 5.59
CA THR A 49 2.33 0.40 5.13
C THR A 49 3.49 1.38 5.31
N VAL A 50 4.25 1.28 6.40
CA VAL A 50 5.49 2.05 6.58
C VAL A 50 6.50 1.70 5.49
N ALA A 51 6.69 0.41 5.20
CA ALA A 51 7.59 -0.03 4.13
C ALA A 51 7.18 0.52 2.76
N CYS A 52 5.89 0.49 2.42
CA CYS A 52 5.37 1.07 1.18
C CYS A 52 5.59 2.59 1.12
N ALA A 53 5.35 3.32 2.21
CA ALA A 53 5.57 4.76 2.27
C ALA A 53 7.05 5.11 2.06
N LEU A 54 7.96 4.40 2.72
CA LEU A 54 9.41 4.57 2.53
C LEU A 54 9.86 4.22 1.12
N ALA A 55 9.33 3.14 0.53
CA ALA A 55 9.62 2.76 -0.85
C ALA A 55 9.17 3.83 -1.84
N ILE A 56 7.95 4.36 -1.67
CA ILE A 56 7.42 5.45 -2.51
C ILE A 56 8.29 6.71 -2.39
N GLU A 57 8.72 7.06 -1.18
CA GLU A 57 9.61 8.20 -0.96
C GLU A 57 10.98 7.98 -1.61
N ALA A 58 11.55 6.78 -1.51
CA ALA A 58 12.81 6.43 -2.19
C ALA A 58 12.66 6.49 -3.72
N ILE A 59 11.56 5.97 -4.27
CA ILE A 59 11.26 6.01 -5.71
C ILE A 59 11.13 7.46 -6.18
N TRP A 60 10.44 8.33 -5.44
CA TRP A 60 10.35 9.76 -5.76
C TRP A 60 11.73 10.41 -5.88
N ARG A 61 12.61 10.14 -4.90
CA ARG A 61 13.96 10.71 -4.85
C ARG A 61 14.85 10.20 -5.99
N HIS A 62 14.78 8.90 -6.30
CA HIS A 62 15.80 8.25 -7.13
C HIS A 62 15.33 7.82 -8.53
N ALA A 63 14.03 7.85 -8.84
CA ALA A 63 13.53 7.44 -10.15
C ALA A 63 14.04 8.34 -11.28
N ALA A 64 14.31 7.76 -12.45
CA ALA A 64 14.70 8.53 -13.62
C ALA A 64 13.54 9.44 -14.10
N ARG A 65 12.30 8.94 -14.06
CA ARG A 65 11.08 9.61 -14.49
C ARG A 65 10.00 9.50 -13.39
N PRO A 66 10.03 10.38 -12.37
CA PRO A 66 9.13 10.28 -11.22
C PRO A 66 7.65 10.37 -11.59
N GLN A 67 7.28 11.07 -12.65
CA GLN A 67 5.90 11.17 -13.15
C GLN A 67 5.31 9.83 -13.61
N LEU A 68 6.15 8.86 -13.95
CA LEU A 68 5.73 7.48 -14.27
C LEU A 68 5.93 6.55 -13.06
N ALA A 69 7.07 6.70 -12.38
CA ALA A 69 7.46 5.82 -11.28
C ALA A 69 6.52 5.95 -10.07
N LEU A 70 6.08 7.18 -9.75
CA LEU A 70 5.27 7.45 -8.56
C LEU A 70 3.84 6.85 -8.67
N PRO A 71 3.08 7.06 -9.76
CA PRO A 71 1.83 6.33 -9.97
C PRO A 71 2.03 4.81 -9.94
N GLY A 72 3.08 4.30 -10.60
CA GLY A 72 3.40 2.88 -10.60
C GLY A 72 3.61 2.31 -9.19
N ALA A 73 4.41 3.01 -8.37
CA ALA A 73 4.68 2.65 -6.98
C ALA A 73 3.41 2.66 -6.12
N ILE A 74 2.51 3.64 -6.30
CA ILE A 74 1.24 3.72 -5.58
C ILE A 74 0.35 2.52 -5.92
N TRP A 75 0.25 2.15 -7.20
CA TRP A 75 -0.51 0.97 -7.64
C TRP A 75 0.08 -0.33 -7.11
N CYS A 76 1.41 -0.49 -7.12
CA CYS A 76 2.08 -1.64 -6.51
C CYS A 76 1.86 -1.71 -4.99
N ALA A 77 1.89 -0.57 -4.29
CA ALA A 77 1.60 -0.50 -2.86
C ALA A 77 0.14 -0.88 -2.56
N ALA A 78 -0.81 -0.39 -3.35
CA ALA A 78 -2.22 -0.77 -3.24
C ALA A 78 -2.42 -2.27 -3.46
N ALA A 79 -1.70 -2.86 -4.42
CA ALA A 79 -1.72 -4.30 -4.64
C ALA A 79 -1.18 -5.09 -3.43
N ALA A 80 -0.08 -4.65 -2.83
CA ALA A 80 0.50 -5.29 -1.65
C ALA A 80 -0.47 -5.24 -0.46
N VAL A 81 -1.14 -4.12 -0.23
CA VAL A 81 -2.16 -3.96 0.82
C VAL A 81 -3.37 -4.84 0.54
N ALA A 82 -3.87 -4.88 -0.70
CA ALA A 82 -4.99 -5.73 -1.09
C ALA A 82 -4.67 -7.22 -0.91
N ALA A 83 -3.48 -7.65 -1.29
CA ALA A 83 -3.01 -9.02 -1.09
C ALA A 83 -2.88 -9.35 0.41
N TYR A 84 -2.31 -8.45 1.20
CA TYR A 84 -2.20 -8.62 2.65
C TYR A 84 -3.58 -8.75 3.32
N TYR A 85 -4.54 -7.91 2.92
CA TYR A 85 -5.90 -7.99 3.42
C TYR A 85 -6.53 -9.34 3.08
N GLY A 86 -6.53 -9.75 1.81
CA GLY A 86 -7.18 -10.98 1.37
C GLY A 86 -6.53 -12.27 1.90
N LEU A 87 -5.21 -12.27 2.12
CA LEU A 87 -4.47 -13.46 2.56
C LEU A 87 -4.34 -13.60 4.08
N ILE A 88 -4.30 -12.48 4.81
CA ILE A 88 -4.00 -12.48 6.25
C ILE A 88 -5.17 -11.91 7.06
N VAL A 89 -5.62 -10.69 6.75
CA VAL A 89 -6.61 -9.99 7.58
C VAL A 89 -7.99 -10.60 7.45
N GLU A 90 -8.50 -10.74 6.23
CA GLU A 90 -9.84 -11.27 5.96
C GLU A 90 -10.04 -12.69 6.53
N PRO A 91 -9.11 -13.66 6.34
CA PRO A 91 -9.22 -14.97 6.98
C PRO A 91 -9.21 -14.91 8.51
N SER A 92 -8.36 -14.04 9.09
CA SER A 92 -8.29 -13.86 10.54
C SER A 92 -9.59 -13.29 11.11
N VAL A 93 -10.20 -12.32 10.42
CA VAL A 93 -11.50 -11.73 10.81
C VAL A 93 -12.62 -12.77 10.70
N ARG A 94 -12.66 -13.54 9.60
CA ARG A 94 -13.66 -14.59 9.40
C ARG A 94 -13.56 -15.75 10.39
N ALA A 95 -12.38 -15.97 10.98
CA ALA A 95 -12.20 -16.95 12.05
C ALA A 95 -12.86 -16.54 13.38
N VAL A 96 -13.32 -15.29 13.51
CA VAL A 96 -14.00 -14.75 14.70
C VAL A 96 -15.42 -14.29 14.32
N PRO A 97 -16.44 -15.15 14.46
CA PRO A 97 -17.81 -14.87 14.02
C PRO A 97 -18.40 -13.58 14.62
N GLU A 98 -18.13 -13.29 15.91
CA GLU A 98 -18.67 -12.06 16.54
C GLU A 98 -18.14 -10.78 15.89
N LEU A 99 -16.91 -10.82 15.36
CA LEU A 99 -16.32 -9.67 14.68
C LEU A 99 -16.95 -9.45 13.30
N VAL A 100 -17.29 -10.53 12.58
CA VAL A 100 -18.03 -10.45 11.31
C VAL A 100 -19.40 -9.80 11.54
N ASP A 101 -20.11 -10.20 12.58
CA ASP A 101 -21.41 -9.63 12.94
C ASP A 101 -21.31 -8.14 13.32
N ARG A 102 -20.25 -7.74 14.04
CA ARG A 102 -19.97 -6.33 14.36
C ARG A 102 -19.61 -5.49 13.13
N LEU A 103 -19.01 -6.10 12.10
CA LEU A 103 -18.58 -5.42 10.87
C LEU A 103 -19.72 -5.23 9.86
N ALA A 104 -20.74 -6.10 9.89
CA ALA A 104 -21.85 -6.08 8.95
C ALA A 104 -22.58 -4.71 8.83
N PRO A 105 -22.87 -3.98 9.93
CA PRO A 105 -23.54 -2.67 9.86
C PRO A 105 -22.71 -1.58 9.18
N TYR A 106 -21.38 -1.72 9.13
CA TYR A 106 -20.48 -0.76 8.48
C TYR A 106 -20.30 -1.01 6.98
N GLY A 107 -21.03 -1.98 6.41
CA GLY A 107 -20.95 -2.31 4.99
C GLY A 107 -19.58 -2.87 4.57
N VAL A 108 -18.81 -3.41 5.51
CA VAL A 108 -17.52 -4.04 5.21
C VAL A 108 -17.78 -5.31 4.41
N SER A 109 -17.50 -5.23 3.12
CA SER A 109 -17.61 -6.36 2.21
C SER A 109 -16.32 -7.17 2.25
N PHE A 110 -16.46 -8.47 2.50
CA PHE A 110 -15.36 -9.43 2.39
C PHE A 110 -15.28 -9.98 0.98
N GLY A 111 -14.08 -10.41 0.59
CA GLY A 111 -13.84 -10.98 -0.72
C GLY A 111 -13.43 -9.93 -1.72
N LEU A 112 -12.61 -8.94 -1.30
CA LEU A 112 -11.88 -8.10 -2.24
C LEU A 112 -11.02 -9.05 -3.06
N PRO A 113 -11.41 -9.31 -4.32
CA PRO A 113 -10.89 -10.50 -4.98
C PRO A 113 -9.37 -10.37 -5.19
N PRO A 114 -8.54 -11.40 -4.93
CA PRO A 114 -7.09 -11.31 -5.07
C PRO A 114 -6.65 -10.90 -6.48
N GLN A 115 -7.51 -11.12 -7.49
CA GLN A 115 -7.29 -10.59 -8.84
C GLN A 115 -7.22 -9.06 -8.92
N TRP A 116 -7.79 -8.29 -7.99
CA TRP A 116 -7.60 -6.83 -7.96
C TRP A 116 -6.18 -6.44 -7.60
N ALA A 117 -5.51 -7.23 -6.74
CA ALA A 117 -4.08 -7.06 -6.52
C ALA A 117 -3.29 -7.34 -7.81
N ALA A 118 -3.69 -8.37 -8.57
CA ALA A 118 -3.08 -8.65 -9.88
C ALA A 118 -3.33 -7.52 -10.90
N VAL A 119 -4.56 -6.99 -11.01
CA VAL A 119 -4.87 -5.85 -11.88
C VAL A 119 -4.04 -4.62 -11.48
N ALA A 120 -3.95 -4.33 -10.19
CA ALA A 120 -3.15 -3.23 -9.69
C ALA A 120 -1.65 -3.40 -10.01
N LEU A 121 -1.12 -4.63 -9.95
CA LEU A 121 0.26 -4.92 -10.39
C LEU A 121 0.45 -4.81 -11.90
N LEU A 122 -0.52 -5.30 -12.71
CA LEU A 122 -0.46 -5.23 -14.17
C LEU A 122 -0.40 -3.79 -14.68
N VAL A 123 -1.03 -2.86 -13.97
CA VAL A 123 -0.95 -1.42 -14.27
C VAL A 123 0.27 -0.77 -13.63
N GLY A 124 0.51 -1.05 -12.35
CA GLY A 124 1.54 -0.37 -11.56
C GLY A 124 2.97 -0.74 -11.93
N LEU A 125 3.24 -2.02 -12.17
CA LEU A 125 4.60 -2.53 -12.38
C LEU A 125 5.22 -1.99 -13.69
N PRO A 126 4.54 -1.97 -14.85
CA PRO A 126 5.11 -1.38 -16.05
C PRO A 126 5.42 0.11 -15.90
N LEU A 127 4.54 0.88 -15.25
CA LEU A 127 4.76 2.30 -14.98
C LEU A 127 5.95 2.53 -14.05
N LEU A 128 6.08 1.70 -13.01
CA LEU A 128 7.21 1.73 -12.10
C LEU A 128 8.53 1.44 -12.84
N LEU A 129 8.57 0.35 -13.61
CA LEU A 129 9.77 -0.03 -14.39
C LEU A 129 10.13 1.02 -15.44
N ALA A 130 9.15 1.54 -16.19
CA ALA A 130 9.35 2.63 -17.14
C ALA A 130 9.84 3.92 -16.47
N GLY A 131 9.40 4.15 -15.23
CA GLY A 131 9.83 5.26 -14.39
C GLY A 131 11.25 5.13 -13.83
N LEU A 132 11.69 3.90 -13.56
CA LEU A 132 13.03 3.60 -13.05
C LEU A 132 14.07 3.47 -14.17
N HIS A 133 13.68 3.02 -15.36
CA HIS A 133 14.58 2.80 -16.48
C HIS A 133 15.23 4.11 -16.97
N ARG A 134 16.56 4.10 -17.08
CA ARG A 134 17.33 5.18 -17.71
C ARG A 134 17.53 4.79 -19.17
N SER A 135 17.08 5.63 -20.09
CA SER A 135 17.49 5.52 -21.49
C SER A 135 18.99 5.77 -21.53
N GLU A 136 19.78 4.79 -21.98
CA GLU A 136 21.16 5.05 -22.37
C GLU A 136 21.17 6.16 -23.44
N PRO A 137 22.17 7.06 -23.44
CA PRO A 137 22.29 8.01 -24.54
C PRO A 137 22.48 7.19 -25.80
N VAL A 138 21.54 7.31 -26.75
CA VAL A 138 21.75 6.82 -28.11
C VAL A 138 23.03 7.48 -28.59
N ALA A 139 24.10 6.70 -28.72
CA ALA A 139 25.34 7.18 -29.31
C ALA A 139 24.96 7.68 -30.71
N ALA A 140 25.05 9.00 -30.90
CA ALA A 140 24.87 9.60 -32.20
C ALA A 140 26.04 9.15 -33.08
N GLU A 141 25.79 8.18 -33.96
CA GLU A 141 26.60 7.91 -35.15
C GLU A 141 26.23 8.89 -36.27
#